data_AF-A0AAV5WFJ8-F1
#
_entry.id   AF-A0AAV5WFJ8-F1
#
_cell.length_a   1.000
_cell.length_b   1.000
_cell.length_c   1.000
_cell.angle_alpha   90.00
_cell.angle_beta   90.00
_cell.angle_gamma   90.00
#
_symmetry.space_group_name_H-M   'P 1'
#
loop_
_entity.id
_entity.type
_entity.pdbx_description
1 polymer ?
#
loop_
_entity_poly.entity_id
_entity_poly.type
_entity_poly.pdbx_seq_one_letter_code
_entity_poly.pdbx_strand_id
1 'polypeptide(L)'
;VPWDVTEDALLEAFGPYGRCRVEWPGNEARFARPGQNRGTITRGKVTGYVYMIFDHEHSVRQLLRDCSQEFGSAGEWYFRLKAKRNNTIETRQVQIIPWVVSDASYVEDPGARLDAKKTVFVGALHGMITAHVLFSIMNELYGKVVFVGIDTDKYKYPIGSGRVTFSSHSSYFRAIECAFLEIKTSKFSKRVQIDPFLEESECMICHQSVGPYFCRDRGCFRYHCSMCWQRRHPPGSLNATHRYLTRNTPRNNRDPIDLLNLGNSLI
;
A
#
# COMPACT_ATOMS: atom_id res chain seq x y z
N VAL A 1 -14.39 12.25 -11.99
CA VAL A 1 -14.73 12.39 -13.42
C VAL A 1 -16.20 12.06 -13.61
N PRO A 2 -16.98 12.90 -14.32
CA PRO A 2 -18.39 12.64 -14.61
C PRO A 2 -18.62 11.32 -15.35
N TRP A 3 -19.74 10.65 -15.09
CA TRP A 3 -20.05 9.29 -15.58
C TRP A 3 -20.22 9.20 -17.10
N ASP A 4 -20.51 10.32 -17.75
CA ASP A 4 -20.75 10.47 -19.19
C ASP A 4 -19.47 10.82 -19.99
N VAL A 5 -18.34 11.08 -19.33
CA VAL A 5 -17.07 11.36 -20.00
C VAL A 5 -16.50 10.08 -20.62
N THR A 6 -16.11 10.16 -21.90
CA THR A 6 -15.51 9.05 -22.64
C THR A 6 -13.98 9.08 -22.57
N GLU A 7 -13.36 7.94 -22.85
CA GLU A 7 -11.90 7.84 -23.00
C GLU A 7 -11.38 8.78 -24.08
N ASP A 8 -12.02 8.81 -25.26
CA ASP A 8 -11.64 9.73 -26.35
C ASP A 8 -11.68 11.20 -25.91
N ALA A 9 -12.70 11.61 -25.14
CA ALA A 9 -12.79 12.99 -24.66
C ALA A 9 -11.67 13.34 -23.66
N LEU A 10 -11.24 12.37 -22.85
CA LEU A 10 -10.08 12.55 -21.96
C LEU A 10 -8.78 12.64 -22.78
N LEU A 11 -8.59 11.74 -23.76
CA LEU A 11 -7.41 11.76 -24.63
C LEU A 11 -7.33 13.05 -25.44
N GLU A 12 -8.45 13.56 -25.94
CA GLU A 12 -8.52 14.85 -26.63
C GLU A 12 -8.17 16.01 -25.69
N ALA A 13 -8.72 16.03 -24.48
CA ALA A 13 -8.48 17.09 -23.51
C ALA A 13 -7.05 17.12 -22.97
N PHE A 14 -6.43 15.95 -22.77
CA PHE A 14 -5.11 15.81 -22.14
C PHE A 14 -3.97 15.59 -23.16
N GLY A 15 -4.29 15.22 -24.40
CA GLY A 15 -3.34 15.03 -25.49
C GLY A 15 -2.41 16.22 -25.79
N PRO A 16 -2.84 17.49 -25.67
CA PRO A 16 -1.98 18.65 -25.86
C PRO A 16 -0.77 18.72 -24.91
N TYR A 17 -0.82 18.04 -23.75
CA TYR A 17 0.31 17.96 -22.82
C TYR A 17 1.33 16.89 -23.19
N GLY A 18 0.94 15.92 -24.02
CA GLY A 18 1.79 14.83 -24.48
C GLY A 18 1.04 13.51 -24.63
N ARG A 19 1.75 12.48 -25.11
CA ARG A 19 1.20 11.14 -25.27
C ARG A 19 0.78 10.56 -23.93
N CYS A 20 -0.48 10.15 -23.84
CA CYS A 20 -1.08 9.57 -22.65
C CYS A 20 -2.04 8.43 -23.00
N ARG A 21 -2.40 7.66 -21.97
CA ARG A 21 -3.47 6.66 -22.02
C ARG A 21 -4.38 6.78 -20.81
N VAL A 22 -5.61 6.31 -20.96
CA VAL A 22 -6.62 6.26 -19.91
C VAL A 22 -6.67 4.86 -19.34
N GLU A 23 -6.63 4.74 -18.01
CA GLU A 23 -6.84 3.48 -17.33
C GLU A 23 -7.97 3.64 -16.30
N TRP A 24 -9.05 2.89 -16.52
CA TRP A 24 -10.18 2.88 -15.59
C TRP A 24 -9.86 1.93 -14.44
N PRO A 25 -10.08 2.33 -13.17
CA PRO A 25 -9.94 1.42 -12.05
C PRO A 25 -10.83 0.19 -12.28
N GLY A 26 -10.21 -1.00 -12.29
CA GLY A 26 -10.92 -2.27 -12.49
C GLY A 26 -11.75 -2.69 -11.27
N ASN A 27 -11.96 -4.00 -11.10
CA ASN A 27 -12.61 -4.63 -9.93
C ASN A 27 -11.90 -4.36 -8.56
N GLU A 28 -10.89 -3.49 -8.53
CA GLU A 28 -10.19 -2.98 -7.34
C GLU A 28 -10.99 -1.94 -6.55
N ALA A 29 -12.14 -1.48 -7.07
CA ALA A 29 -13.08 -0.59 -6.37
C ALA A 29 -13.70 -1.19 -5.08
N ARG A 30 -13.33 -2.42 -4.67
CA ARG A 30 -13.82 -3.07 -3.44
C ARG A 30 -13.41 -2.37 -2.14
N PHE A 31 -12.49 -1.41 -2.18
CA PHE A 31 -12.11 -0.62 -1.00
C PHE A 31 -13.00 0.59 -0.75
N ALA A 32 -13.93 0.91 -1.67
CA ALA A 32 -14.92 1.97 -1.50
C ALA A 32 -16.30 1.37 -1.15
N ARG A 33 -16.55 1.25 0.16
CA ARG A 33 -17.85 0.99 0.84
C ARG A 33 -18.56 -0.34 0.52
N PRO A 34 -18.80 -1.22 1.52
CA PRO A 34 -19.66 -2.37 1.33
C PRO A 34 -21.13 -1.93 1.40
N GLY A 35 -21.87 -2.14 0.31
CA GLY A 35 -23.33 -2.07 0.32
C GLY A 35 -23.92 -1.27 -0.81
N GLN A 36 -23.96 -1.84 -2.02
CA GLN A 36 -25.09 -1.63 -2.93
C GLN A 36 -25.09 -2.69 -4.03
N ASN A 37 -26.07 -3.59 -3.95
CA ASN A 37 -26.54 -4.40 -5.09
C ASN A 37 -27.01 -3.46 -6.20
N ARG A 38 -26.56 -3.67 -7.45
CA ARG A 38 -27.35 -3.53 -8.70
C ARG A 38 -26.48 -3.65 -9.97
N GLY A 39 -26.98 -4.44 -10.92
CA GLY A 39 -26.93 -4.16 -12.36
C GLY A 39 -25.62 -4.37 -13.13
N THR A 40 -25.71 -5.12 -14.23
CA THR A 40 -24.72 -5.26 -15.31
C THR A 40 -24.61 -3.96 -16.13
N ILE A 41 -24.11 -2.89 -15.52
CA ILE A 41 -23.50 -1.77 -16.25
C ILE A 41 -21.99 -1.92 -16.06
N THR A 42 -21.21 -1.70 -17.11
CA THR A 42 -19.74 -1.78 -17.13
C THR A 42 -19.13 -1.05 -15.93
N ARG A 43 -18.83 -1.82 -14.87
CA ARG A 43 -18.51 -1.36 -13.51
C ARG A 43 -17.35 -0.36 -13.42
N GLY A 44 -16.48 -0.30 -14.43
CA GLY A 44 -15.33 0.63 -14.47
C GLY A 44 -15.71 2.11 -14.59
N LYS A 45 -16.87 2.46 -15.15
CA LYS A 45 -17.28 3.87 -15.35
C LYS A 45 -17.96 4.54 -14.14
N VAL A 46 -18.26 3.81 -13.07
CA VAL A 46 -19.00 4.30 -11.89
C VAL A 46 -18.08 4.81 -10.78
N THR A 47 -16.76 4.65 -10.95
CA THR A 47 -15.77 4.86 -9.88
C THR A 47 -15.51 6.32 -9.54
N GLY A 48 -15.98 7.26 -10.37
CA GLY A 48 -15.83 8.70 -10.10
C GLY A 48 -14.39 9.21 -10.22
N TYR A 49 -13.42 8.36 -10.56
CA TYR A 49 -12.03 8.70 -10.86
C TYR A 49 -11.47 7.83 -12.00
N VAL A 50 -10.38 8.27 -12.60
CA VAL A 50 -9.68 7.58 -13.70
C VAL A 50 -8.18 7.87 -13.58
N TYR A 51 -7.35 6.97 -14.08
CA TYR A 51 -5.91 7.19 -14.15
C TYR A 51 -5.55 7.71 -15.54
N MET A 52 -4.85 8.85 -15.56
CA MET A 52 -4.20 9.37 -16.77
C MET A 52 -2.71 9.04 -16.67
N ILE A 53 -2.19 8.23 -17.59
CA ILE A 53 -0.78 7.81 -17.59
C ILE A 53 -0.08 8.48 -18.77
N PHE A 54 0.81 9.41 -18.48
CA PHE A 54 1.66 10.08 -19.47
C PHE A 54 2.97 9.32 -19.65
N ASP A 55 3.51 9.35 -20.87
CA ASP A 55 4.81 8.74 -21.18
C ASP A 55 5.98 9.55 -20.60
N HIS A 56 5.76 10.84 -20.34
CA HIS A 56 6.80 11.76 -19.87
C HIS A 56 6.37 12.63 -18.69
N GLU A 57 7.29 12.81 -17.74
CA GLU A 57 7.08 13.64 -16.55
C GLU A 57 6.83 15.13 -16.89
N HIS A 58 7.46 15.65 -17.95
CA HIS A 58 7.28 17.05 -18.35
C HIS A 58 5.83 17.34 -18.78
N SER A 59 5.11 16.35 -19.33
CA SER A 59 3.70 16.47 -19.68
C SER A 59 2.83 16.69 -18.45
N VAL A 60 3.10 15.95 -17.36
CA VAL A 60 2.40 16.14 -16.08
C VAL A 60 2.71 17.53 -15.51
N ARG A 61 3.96 17.97 -15.55
CA ARG A 61 4.34 19.33 -15.10
C ARG A 61 3.62 20.43 -15.90
N GLN A 62 3.47 20.26 -17.20
CA GLN A 62 2.74 21.21 -18.05
C GLN A 62 1.24 21.20 -17.75
N LEU A 63 0.63 20.02 -17.57
CA LEU A 63 -0.77 19.90 -17.16
C LEU A 63 -1.04 20.61 -15.82
N LEU A 64 -0.17 20.41 -14.82
CA LEU A 64 -0.35 21.04 -13.51
C LEU A 64 -0.24 22.58 -13.58
N ARG A 65 0.54 23.14 -14.50
CA ARG A 65 0.61 24.61 -14.69
C ARG A 65 -0.70 25.22 -15.17
N ASP A 66 -1.49 24.46 -15.92
CA ASP A 66 -2.80 24.91 -16.42
C ASP A 66 -3.95 24.58 -15.44
N CYS A 67 -3.65 23.85 -14.37
CA CYS A 67 -4.60 23.60 -13.29
C CYS A 67 -4.70 24.81 -12.35
N SER A 68 -5.90 25.08 -11.86
CA SER A 68 -6.12 26.05 -10.78
C SER A 68 -5.93 25.39 -9.42
N GLN A 69 -5.36 26.11 -8.47
CA GLN A 69 -5.39 25.78 -7.04
C GLN A 69 -6.39 26.73 -6.38
N GLU A 70 -7.38 26.22 -5.65
CA GLU A 70 -8.32 27.07 -4.93
C GLU A 70 -7.71 27.55 -3.60
N PHE A 71 -8.09 28.74 -3.14
CA PHE A 71 -7.62 29.26 -1.85
C PHE A 71 -8.20 28.42 -0.70
N GLY A 72 -7.33 27.79 0.09
CA GLY A 72 -7.70 26.99 1.26
C GLY A 72 -7.65 25.47 1.04
N SER A 73 -7.58 25.00 -0.20
CA SER A 73 -7.27 23.61 -0.51
C SER A 73 -5.76 23.46 -0.60
N ALA A 74 -5.16 22.91 0.47
CA ALA A 74 -3.72 22.71 0.55
C ALA A 74 -3.21 21.75 -0.56
N GLY A 75 -2.84 22.32 -1.71
CA GLY A 75 -2.21 21.62 -2.83
C GLY A 75 -3.13 20.79 -3.72
N GLU A 76 -4.45 21.03 -3.71
CA GLU A 76 -5.37 20.35 -4.65
C GLU A 76 -5.38 21.05 -6.00
N TRP A 77 -5.20 20.28 -7.07
CA TRP A 77 -5.18 20.79 -8.44
C TRP A 77 -6.52 20.53 -9.11
N TYR A 78 -7.03 21.52 -9.83
CA TYR A 78 -8.28 21.41 -10.56
C TYR A 78 -8.11 21.77 -12.02
N PHE A 79 -8.58 20.91 -12.91
CA PHE A 79 -8.56 21.10 -14.35
C PHE A 79 -9.96 21.35 -14.90
N ARG A 80 -10.10 22.30 -15.82
CA ARG A 80 -11.37 22.59 -16.51
C ARG A 80 -11.50 21.72 -17.76
N LEU A 81 -12.20 20.61 -17.62
CA LEU A 81 -12.52 19.71 -18.71
C LEU A 81 -13.70 20.25 -19.52
N LYS A 82 -13.50 20.47 -20.82
CA LYS A 82 -14.60 20.76 -21.75
C LYS A 82 -15.17 19.42 -22.22
N ALA A 83 -16.44 19.16 -21.91
CA ALA A 83 -17.14 17.95 -22.34
C ALA A 83 -18.29 18.33 -23.27
N LYS A 84 -18.44 17.60 -24.37
CA LYS A 84 -19.56 17.77 -25.30
C LYS A 84 -20.73 16.90 -24.87
N ARG A 85 -21.88 17.51 -24.56
CA ARG A 85 -23.13 16.83 -24.22
C ARG A 85 -24.25 17.39 -25.08
N ASN A 86 -25.03 16.55 -25.75
CA ASN A 86 -26.19 16.98 -26.56
C ASN A 86 -25.88 18.17 -27.49
N ASN A 87 -24.73 18.14 -28.16
CA ASN A 87 -24.24 19.21 -29.04
C ASN A 87 -23.96 20.58 -28.38
N THR A 88 -23.96 20.66 -27.05
CA THR A 88 -23.50 21.82 -26.26
C THR A 88 -22.18 21.50 -25.55
N ILE A 89 -21.31 22.50 -25.43
CA ILE A 89 -20.03 22.38 -24.74
C ILE A 89 -20.24 22.84 -23.29
N GLU A 90 -20.09 21.92 -22.35
CA GLU A 90 -20.11 22.20 -20.92
C GLU A 90 -18.68 22.21 -20.39
N THR A 91 -18.34 23.19 -19.55
CA THR A 91 -17.06 23.19 -18.82
C THR A 91 -17.30 22.61 -17.43
N ARG A 92 -16.53 21.59 -17.08
CA ARG A 92 -16.62 20.88 -15.80
C ARG A 92 -15.27 20.89 -15.12
N GLN A 93 -15.25 21.07 -13.81
CA GLN A 93 -14.02 21.04 -13.02
C GLN A 93 -13.76 19.61 -12.56
N VAL A 94 -12.56 19.10 -12.78
CA VAL A 94 -12.12 17.79 -12.28
C VAL A 94 -10.89 17.98 -11.40
N GLN A 95 -10.81 17.23 -10.31
CA GLN A 95 -9.62 17.22 -9.47
C GLN A 95 -8.52 16.39 -10.14
N ILE A 96 -7.31 16.94 -10.17
CA ILE A 96 -6.08 16.27 -10.58
C ILE A 96 -5.26 16.00 -9.33
N ILE A 97 -4.94 14.73 -9.10
CA ILE A 97 -4.09 14.30 -7.98
C ILE A 97 -2.83 13.69 -8.60
N PRO A 98 -1.72 14.44 -8.71
CA PRO A 98 -0.48 13.89 -9.24
C PRO A 98 0.13 12.91 -8.23
N TRP A 99 0.78 11.86 -8.73
CA TRP A 99 1.64 11.03 -7.91
C TRP A 99 3.03 11.66 -7.81
N VAL A 100 3.42 12.07 -6.59
CA VAL A 100 4.72 12.70 -6.33
C VAL A 100 5.73 11.60 -6.03
N VAL A 101 6.60 11.29 -7.00
CA VAL A 101 7.54 10.16 -6.89
C VAL A 101 8.51 10.32 -5.70
N SER A 102 8.87 11.56 -5.34
CA SER A 102 9.71 11.83 -4.16
C SER A 102 9.05 11.44 -2.84
N ASP A 103 7.72 11.33 -2.79
CA ASP A 103 7.00 10.91 -1.59
C ASP A 103 7.04 9.39 -1.36
N ALA A 104 7.59 8.63 -2.31
CA ALA A 104 7.73 7.18 -2.20
C ALA A 104 8.92 6.76 -1.31
N SER A 105 9.88 7.64 -1.02
CA SER A 105 11.01 7.30 -0.16
C SER A 105 11.47 8.48 0.67
N TYR A 106 11.91 8.20 1.90
CA TYR A 106 12.52 9.19 2.77
C TYR A 106 13.75 8.57 3.45
N VAL A 107 14.86 9.32 3.43
CA VAL A 107 16.13 8.95 4.08
C VAL A 107 16.62 10.14 4.89
N GLU A 108 16.93 9.92 6.17
CA GLU A 108 17.46 10.98 7.04
C GLU A 108 18.95 11.23 6.75
N ASP A 109 19.72 10.16 6.63
CA ASP A 109 21.16 10.20 6.34
C ASP A 109 21.44 9.33 5.10
N PRO A 110 21.73 9.91 3.93
CA PRO A 110 22.07 9.17 2.71
C PRO A 110 23.28 8.24 2.86
N GLY A 111 24.15 8.46 3.85
CA GLY A 111 25.29 7.60 4.16
C GLY A 111 24.96 6.39 5.04
N ALA A 112 23.75 6.33 5.61
CA ALA A 112 23.36 5.26 6.51
C ALA A 112 23.21 3.93 5.76
N ARG A 113 23.88 2.89 6.26
CA ARG A 113 23.73 1.53 5.74
C ARG A 113 22.39 0.94 6.19
N LEU A 114 21.58 0.51 5.22
CA LEU A 114 20.34 -0.21 5.48
C LEU A 114 20.63 -1.67 5.80
N ASP A 115 19.96 -2.20 6.81
CA ASP A 115 20.12 -3.58 7.27
C ASP A 115 18.75 -4.22 7.38
N ALA A 116 18.49 -5.24 6.55
CA ALA A 116 17.24 -5.96 6.51
C ALA A 116 16.85 -6.57 7.86
N LYS A 117 17.83 -6.92 8.72
CA LYS A 117 17.57 -7.44 10.09
C LYS A 117 17.00 -6.38 11.03
N LYS A 118 17.06 -5.10 10.64
CA LYS A 118 16.43 -3.96 11.31
C LYS A 118 15.32 -3.34 10.48
N THR A 119 14.85 -4.03 9.44
CA THR A 119 13.79 -3.55 8.54
C THR A 119 12.49 -4.28 8.79
N VAL A 120 11.42 -3.52 8.97
CA VAL A 120 10.05 -4.04 9.03
C VAL A 120 9.34 -3.82 7.70
N PHE A 121 8.51 -4.80 7.35
CA PHE A 121 7.47 -4.65 6.34
C PHE A 121 6.25 -4.00 6.97
N VAL A 122 5.67 -3.03 6.27
CA VAL A 122 4.47 -2.30 6.68
C VAL A 122 3.39 -2.52 5.64
N GLY A 123 2.31 -3.21 6.01
CA GLY A 123 1.21 -3.57 5.11
C GLY A 123 -0.08 -2.80 5.40
N ALA A 124 -1.00 -2.80 4.43
CA ALA A 124 -2.29 -2.12 4.52
C ALA A 124 -2.18 -0.60 4.75
N LEU A 125 -1.16 0.03 4.18
CA LEU A 125 -1.00 1.47 4.19
C LEU A 125 -2.16 2.16 3.46
N HIS A 126 -2.58 3.31 4.00
CA HIS A 126 -3.54 4.17 3.34
C HIS A 126 -2.85 4.96 2.21
N GLY A 127 -3.52 5.19 1.08
CA GLY A 127 -2.97 5.96 -0.05
C GLY A 127 -2.71 7.45 0.22
N MET A 128 -2.97 7.93 1.45
CA MET A 128 -2.66 9.30 1.89
C MET A 128 -1.36 9.34 2.73
N ILE A 129 -0.74 8.19 3.01
CA ILE A 129 0.48 8.10 3.79
C ILE A 129 1.68 8.17 2.84
N THR A 130 2.43 9.26 2.92
CA THR A 130 3.72 9.42 2.25
C THR A 130 4.84 8.76 3.07
N ALA A 131 6.01 8.55 2.46
CA ALA A 131 7.19 8.03 3.16
C ALA A 131 7.60 8.92 4.34
N HIS A 132 7.52 10.24 4.19
CA HIS A 132 7.82 11.20 5.26
C HIS A 132 6.84 11.09 6.44
N VAL A 133 5.54 10.97 6.17
CA VAL A 133 4.53 10.80 7.21
C VAL A 133 4.75 9.48 7.96
N LEU A 134 4.98 8.39 7.23
CA LEU A 134 5.28 7.10 7.84
C LEU A 134 6.58 7.13 8.65
N PHE A 135 7.62 7.79 8.15
CA PHE A 135 8.88 8.01 8.89
C PHE A 135 8.60 8.69 10.22
N SER A 136 7.87 9.81 10.22
CA SER A 136 7.58 10.60 11.42
C SER A 136 6.86 9.77 12.49
N ILE A 137 5.80 9.06 12.09
CA ILE A 137 5.01 8.21 12.99
C ILE A 137 5.87 7.08 13.59
N MET A 138 6.61 6.36 12.75
CA MET A 138 7.40 5.22 13.19
C MET A 138 8.58 5.64 14.08
N ASN A 139 9.17 6.79 13.78
CA ASN A 139 10.27 7.38 14.54
C ASN A 139 9.82 7.79 15.95
N GLU A 140 8.65 8.44 16.05
CA GLU A 140 8.06 8.84 17.33
C GLU A 140 7.69 7.64 18.21
N LEU A 141 7.05 6.62 17.63
CA LEU A 141 6.53 5.49 18.40
C LEU A 141 7.61 4.48 18.80
N TYR A 142 8.51 4.12 17.88
CA TYR A 142 9.41 2.98 18.06
C TYR A 142 10.89 3.39 18.20
N GLY A 143 11.22 4.64 17.88
CA GLY A 143 12.58 5.20 17.95
C GLY A 143 13.24 5.33 16.58
N LYS A 144 14.52 5.68 16.57
CA LYS A 144 15.22 6.23 15.40
C LYS A 144 15.05 5.38 14.12
N VAL A 145 14.34 5.94 13.15
CA VAL A 145 14.20 5.42 11.78
C VAL A 145 15.33 6.01 10.92
N VAL A 146 15.89 5.21 10.01
CA VAL A 146 16.92 5.67 9.06
C VAL A 146 16.41 5.77 7.62
N PHE A 147 15.40 4.95 7.28
CA PHE A 147 14.85 4.91 5.94
C PHE A 147 13.39 4.45 5.96
N VAL A 148 12.59 5.03 5.07
CA VAL A 148 11.26 4.56 4.70
C VAL A 148 11.14 4.49 3.19
N GLY A 149 10.57 3.41 2.68
CA GLY A 149 10.20 3.27 1.28
C GLY A 149 8.78 2.72 1.15
N ILE A 150 7.92 3.41 0.42
CA ILE A 150 6.61 2.92 0.00
C ILE A 150 6.80 2.04 -1.22
N ASP A 151 6.22 0.85 -1.21
CA ASP A 151 6.27 -0.05 -2.34
C ASP A 151 5.34 0.47 -3.44
N THR A 152 5.85 0.45 -4.67
CA THR A 152 5.15 0.97 -5.84
C THR A 152 5.08 -0.05 -6.95
N ASP A 153 4.10 0.09 -7.84
CA ASP A 153 4.01 -0.68 -9.07
C ASP A 153 5.01 -0.21 -10.15
N LYS A 154 4.88 -0.76 -11.37
CA LYS A 154 5.70 -0.40 -12.53
C LYS A 154 5.56 1.06 -12.97
N TYR A 155 4.48 1.74 -12.61
CA TYR A 155 4.21 3.15 -12.90
C TYR A 155 4.46 4.06 -11.69
N LYS A 156 5.11 3.52 -10.65
CA LYS A 156 5.44 4.21 -9.40
C LYS A 156 4.25 4.54 -8.52
N TYR A 157 3.05 4.01 -8.75
CA TYR A 157 1.92 4.19 -7.84
C TYR A 157 2.04 3.28 -6.60
N PRO A 158 1.69 3.75 -5.39
CA PRO A 158 1.70 2.93 -4.19
C PRO A 158 0.77 1.75 -4.30
N ILE A 159 1.22 0.61 -3.81
CA ILE A 159 0.43 -0.62 -3.74
C ILE A 159 -0.08 -0.93 -2.33
N GLY A 160 0.01 0.04 -1.41
CA GLY A 160 -0.50 -0.10 -0.04
C GLY A 160 0.42 -0.87 0.91
N SER A 161 1.72 -0.97 0.59
CA SER A 161 2.75 -1.49 1.48
C SER A 161 4.02 -0.65 1.44
N GLY A 162 4.93 -0.92 2.37
CA GLY A 162 6.23 -0.27 2.42
C GLY A 162 7.18 -0.95 3.39
N ARG A 163 8.34 -0.33 3.57
CA ARG A 163 9.46 -0.80 4.38
C ARG A 163 9.96 0.33 5.26
N VAL A 164 10.28 0.01 6.50
CA VAL A 164 10.84 0.96 7.47
C VAL A 164 12.08 0.33 8.10
N THR A 165 13.23 0.99 7.98
CA THR A 165 14.50 0.54 8.54
C THR A 165 14.84 1.35 9.78
N PHE A 166 15.14 0.67 10.88
CA PHE A 166 15.53 1.29 12.14
C PHE A 166 17.05 1.32 12.32
N SER A 167 17.53 2.29 13.11
CA SER A 167 18.95 2.36 13.45
C SER A 167 19.38 1.24 14.40
N SER A 168 18.47 0.75 15.26
CA SER A 168 18.75 -0.23 16.31
C SER A 168 17.80 -1.44 16.31
N HIS A 169 18.29 -2.58 16.80
CA HIS A 169 17.46 -3.78 17.01
C HIS A 169 16.37 -3.55 18.07
N SER A 170 16.64 -2.70 19.07
CA SER A 170 15.64 -2.38 20.10
C SER A 170 14.41 -1.69 19.51
N SER A 171 14.60 -0.70 18.63
CA SER A 171 13.50 -0.04 17.92
C SER A 171 12.77 -0.99 16.98
N TYR A 172 13.51 -1.82 16.25
CA TYR A 172 12.95 -2.86 15.40
C TYR A 172 12.03 -3.82 16.17
N PHE A 173 12.49 -4.39 17.29
CA PHE A 173 11.68 -5.35 18.05
C PHE A 173 10.45 -4.71 18.70
N ARG A 174 10.54 -3.45 19.15
CA ARG A 174 9.36 -2.71 19.64
C ARG A 174 8.27 -2.61 18.56
N ALA A 175 8.66 -2.38 17.31
CA ALA A 175 7.72 -2.33 16.18
C ALA A 175 7.13 -3.71 15.86
N ILE A 176 7.95 -4.77 15.82
CA ILE A 176 7.52 -6.15 15.56
C ILE A 176 6.53 -6.67 16.60
N GLU A 177 6.79 -6.37 17.88
CA GLU A 177 5.94 -6.79 19.00
C GLU A 177 4.59 -6.08 18.99
N CYS A 178 4.55 -4.83 18.52
CA CYS A 178 3.30 -4.08 18.37
C CYS A 178 2.37 -4.73 17.34
N ALA A 179 2.93 -5.32 16.27
CA ALA A 179 2.26 -6.04 15.18
C ALA A 179 1.25 -5.23 14.35
N PHE A 180 0.48 -4.33 14.96
CA PHE A 180 -0.51 -3.48 14.33
C PHE A 180 -0.43 -2.06 14.89
N LEU A 181 -0.58 -1.09 13.99
CA LEU A 181 -0.60 0.34 14.31
C LEU A 181 -1.92 0.94 13.81
N GLU A 182 -2.68 1.57 14.69
CA GLU A 182 -3.90 2.30 14.30
C GLU A 182 -3.59 3.78 14.07
N ILE A 183 -3.73 4.25 12.84
CA ILE A 183 -3.51 5.64 12.44
C ILE A 183 -4.86 6.31 12.28
N LYS A 184 -5.12 7.36 13.07
CA LYS A 184 -6.35 8.16 13.02
C LYS A 184 -6.01 9.59 12.63
N THR A 185 -6.69 10.08 11.61
CA THR A 185 -6.64 11.47 11.15
C THR A 185 -8.08 11.98 10.95
N SER A 186 -8.25 13.27 10.71
CA SER A 186 -9.56 13.82 10.33
C SER A 186 -10.10 13.29 8.99
N LYS A 187 -9.22 12.75 8.13
CA LYS A 187 -9.58 12.25 6.78
C LYS A 187 -9.76 10.74 6.72
N PHE A 188 -9.10 9.97 7.58
CA PHE A 188 -9.16 8.51 7.57
C PHE A 188 -8.76 7.89 8.91
N SER A 189 -9.25 6.66 9.14
CA SER A 189 -8.73 5.74 10.15
C SER A 189 -8.27 4.45 9.47
N LYS A 190 -7.07 3.98 9.79
CA LYS A 190 -6.50 2.77 9.19
C LYS A 190 -5.69 1.98 10.21
N ARG A 191 -5.96 0.68 10.30
CA ARG A 191 -5.12 -0.29 10.99
C ARG A 191 -4.09 -0.84 10.01
N VAL A 192 -2.82 -0.56 10.29
CA VAL A 192 -1.64 -0.93 9.50
C VAL A 192 -0.97 -2.13 10.15
N GLN A 193 -0.46 -3.06 9.35
CA GLN A 193 0.25 -4.26 9.82
C GLN A 193 1.76 -4.01 9.82
N ILE A 194 2.46 -4.46 10.86
CA ILE A 194 3.92 -4.39 10.99
C ILE A 194 4.45 -5.81 11.18
N ASP A 195 5.30 -6.24 10.26
CA ASP A 195 5.93 -7.56 10.31
C ASP A 195 7.43 -7.48 9.99
N PRO A 196 8.20 -8.52 10.31
CA PRO A 196 9.59 -8.63 9.85
C PRO A 196 9.65 -8.55 8.32
N PHE A 197 10.57 -7.73 7.79
CA PHE A 197 10.91 -7.80 6.38
C PHE A 197 11.66 -9.11 6.12
N LEU A 198 11.12 -9.95 5.24
CA LEU A 198 11.67 -11.28 4.99
C LEU A 198 12.53 -11.29 3.73
N GLU A 199 13.77 -11.72 3.89
CA GLU A 199 14.69 -12.04 2.80
C GLU A 199 14.66 -13.53 2.47
N GLU A 200 15.23 -13.88 1.32
CA GLU A 200 15.62 -15.26 1.05
C GLU A 200 16.75 -15.63 2.01
N SER A 201 16.58 -16.73 2.73
CA SER A 201 17.49 -17.12 3.79
C SER A 201 17.56 -18.63 3.92
N GLU A 202 18.69 -19.11 4.41
CA GLU A 202 18.89 -20.50 4.77
C GLU A 202 18.15 -20.84 6.06
N CYS A 203 17.89 -22.12 6.28
CA CYS A 203 17.41 -22.60 7.57
C CYS A 203 18.45 -22.32 8.66
N MET A 204 18.09 -21.51 9.66
CA MET A 204 18.97 -21.12 10.77
C MET A 204 19.10 -22.18 11.86
N ILE A 205 18.66 -23.41 11.59
CA ILE A 205 18.75 -24.56 12.49
C ILE A 205 19.70 -25.61 11.91
N CYS A 206 19.51 -26.01 10.64
CA CYS A 206 20.36 -27.03 10.01
C CYS A 206 21.43 -26.47 9.07
N HIS A 207 21.26 -25.24 8.56
CA HIS A 207 22.18 -24.61 7.59
C HIS A 207 22.42 -25.43 6.31
N GLN A 208 21.51 -26.35 5.96
CA GLN A 208 21.65 -27.29 4.84
C GLN A 208 20.59 -27.11 3.75
N SER A 209 19.56 -26.30 4.01
CA SER A 209 18.43 -26.11 3.10
C SER A 209 17.93 -24.70 3.20
N VAL A 210 17.18 -24.25 2.19
CA VAL A 210 16.45 -22.99 2.24
C VAL A 210 15.50 -22.98 3.45
N GLY A 211 15.37 -21.81 4.08
CA GLY A 211 14.50 -21.55 5.20
C GLY A 211 13.30 -20.70 4.77
N PRO A 212 12.27 -21.27 4.12
CA PRO A 212 11.13 -20.48 3.63
C PRO A 212 10.16 -20.04 4.75
N TYR A 213 10.26 -20.62 5.95
CA TYR A 213 9.34 -20.36 7.06
C TYR A 213 10.01 -19.52 8.13
N PHE A 214 9.54 -18.30 8.35
CA PHE A 214 10.05 -17.42 9.40
C PHE A 214 9.13 -17.43 10.62
N CYS A 215 9.63 -17.84 11.79
CA CYS A 215 8.87 -17.75 13.04
C CYS A 215 8.91 -16.32 13.59
N ARG A 216 7.76 -15.65 13.77
CA ARG A 216 7.74 -14.27 14.31
C ARG A 216 7.86 -14.17 15.83
N ASP A 217 7.61 -15.26 16.55
CA ASP A 217 7.65 -15.28 18.01
C ASP A 217 9.06 -14.96 18.54
N ARG A 218 9.15 -14.04 19.51
CA ARG A 218 10.42 -13.48 20.02
C ARG A 218 11.42 -14.55 20.47
N GLY A 219 10.95 -15.61 21.10
CA GLY A 219 11.79 -16.72 21.57
C GLY A 219 12.29 -17.65 20.45
N CYS A 220 11.72 -17.56 19.25
CA CYS A 220 12.09 -18.39 18.10
C CYS A 220 12.82 -17.56 17.03
N PHE A 221 12.18 -16.48 16.55
CA PHE A 221 12.69 -15.42 15.65
C PHE A 221 13.73 -15.87 14.60
N ARG A 222 13.42 -16.94 13.87
CA ARG A 222 14.36 -17.63 12.96
C ARG A 222 13.69 -18.14 11.70
N TYR A 223 14.50 -18.33 10.67
CA TYR A 223 14.13 -19.07 9.48
C TYR A 223 14.30 -20.58 9.69
N HIS A 224 13.34 -21.34 9.17
CA HIS A 224 13.28 -22.80 9.26
C HIS A 224 13.01 -23.40 7.88
N CYS A 225 13.67 -24.52 7.57
CA CYS A 225 13.19 -25.44 6.54
C CYS A 225 11.97 -26.22 7.05
N SER A 226 11.25 -26.90 6.16
CA SER A 226 10.04 -27.69 6.52
C SER A 226 10.30 -28.66 7.68
N MET A 227 11.39 -29.45 7.59
CA MET A 227 11.74 -30.44 8.62
C MET A 227 12.11 -29.82 9.96
N CYS A 228 12.78 -28.66 9.96
CA CYS A 228 13.16 -27.97 11.20
C CYS A 228 11.96 -27.24 11.82
N TRP A 229 11.01 -26.75 11.01
CA TRP A 229 9.77 -26.16 11.50
C TRP A 229 8.96 -27.19 12.30
N GLN A 230 8.68 -28.35 11.70
CA GLN A 230 7.90 -29.42 12.33
C GLN A 230 8.54 -29.92 13.64
N ARG A 231 9.87 -30.07 13.66
CA ARG A 231 10.62 -30.50 14.86
C ARG A 231 10.60 -29.46 15.98
N ARG A 232 10.60 -28.17 15.65
CA ARG A 232 10.65 -27.07 16.65
C ARG A 232 9.27 -26.60 17.10
N HIS A 233 8.25 -26.86 16.29
CA HIS A 233 6.84 -26.50 16.51
C HIS A 233 5.91 -27.73 16.44
N PRO A 234 6.21 -28.85 17.14
CA PRO A 234 5.34 -30.01 17.12
C PRO A 234 4.03 -29.70 17.85
N PRO A 235 2.89 -30.29 17.43
CA PRO A 235 1.62 -30.18 18.13
C PRO A 235 1.75 -30.54 19.62
N GLY A 236 1.09 -29.79 20.50
CA GLY A 236 1.14 -30.02 21.95
C GLY A 236 2.40 -29.55 22.67
N SER A 237 3.37 -28.95 21.96
CA SER A 237 4.52 -28.29 22.59
C SER A 237 4.25 -26.84 22.97
N LEU A 238 5.15 -26.25 23.76
CA LEU A 238 5.15 -24.82 24.09
C LEU A 238 5.10 -23.91 22.85
N ASN A 239 5.69 -24.37 21.73
CA ASN A 239 5.79 -23.60 20.49
C ASN A 239 4.68 -23.97 19.48
N ALA A 240 3.71 -24.81 19.83
CA ALA A 240 2.70 -25.30 18.88
C ALA A 240 1.80 -24.20 18.32
N THR A 241 1.64 -23.10 19.05
CA THR A 241 0.79 -21.96 18.67
C THR A 241 1.53 -20.94 17.78
N HIS A 242 2.84 -21.05 17.66
CA HIS A 242 3.64 -20.16 16.84
C HIS A 242 3.22 -20.28 15.37
N ARG A 243 3.32 -19.16 14.65
CA ARG A 243 2.98 -19.09 13.23
C ARG A 243 4.17 -18.67 12.41
N TYR A 244 4.35 -19.35 11.28
CA TYR A 244 5.34 -18.93 10.31
C TYR A 244 4.78 -17.83 9.39
N LEU A 245 5.68 -16.96 8.95
CA LEU A 245 5.48 -16.04 7.84
C LEU A 245 6.26 -16.56 6.63
N THR A 246 5.74 -16.30 5.43
CA THR A 246 6.45 -16.56 4.16
C THR A 246 6.49 -15.29 3.31
N ARG A 247 7.42 -15.23 2.36
CA ARG A 247 7.59 -14.09 1.44
C ARG A 247 6.42 -13.91 0.46
N ASN A 248 5.76 -15.01 0.06
CA ASN A 248 4.83 -15.04 -1.09
C ASN A 248 3.35 -15.24 -0.74
N THR A 249 2.96 -15.21 0.53
CA THR A 249 1.54 -15.35 0.90
C THR A 249 0.79 -14.04 0.64
N PRO A 250 -0.30 -14.01 -0.17
CA PRO A 250 -1.22 -12.89 -0.19
C PRO A 250 -1.84 -12.78 1.21
N ARG A 251 -1.45 -11.76 1.96
CA ARG A 251 -1.83 -11.61 3.37
C ARG A 251 -3.27 -11.10 3.43
N ASN A 252 -4.21 -12.04 3.39
CA ASN A 252 -5.64 -11.76 3.52
C ASN A 252 -5.89 -11.18 4.93
N ASN A 253 -6.57 -10.03 4.98
CA ASN A 253 -6.83 -9.27 6.21
C ASN A 253 -7.95 -9.88 7.08
N ARG A 254 -7.98 -11.21 7.22
CA ARG A 254 -8.98 -11.92 8.02
C ARG A 254 -8.38 -12.36 9.35
N ASP A 255 -8.89 -11.78 10.43
CA ASP A 255 -8.66 -12.27 11.79
C ASP A 255 -9.06 -13.76 11.88
N PRO A 256 -8.28 -14.65 12.54
CA PRO A 256 -8.60 -16.07 12.65
C PRO A 256 -9.67 -16.41 13.69
N ILE A 257 -10.34 -15.42 14.30
CA ILE A 257 -11.36 -15.67 15.32
C ILE A 257 -12.70 -16.14 14.69
N ASP A 258 -12.92 -15.93 13.39
CA ASP A 258 -14.17 -16.32 12.71
C ASP A 258 -14.16 -17.72 12.07
N LEU A 259 -13.07 -18.50 12.18
CA LEU A 259 -13.00 -19.86 11.60
C LEU A 259 -13.34 -20.97 12.60
N LEU A 260 -13.73 -20.64 13.83
CA LEU A 260 -14.16 -21.61 14.84
C LEU A 260 -15.69 -21.72 15.01
N ASN A 261 -16.50 -21.00 14.23
CA ASN A 261 -17.97 -21.00 14.37
C ASN A 261 -18.77 -21.41 13.12
N LEU A 262 -18.15 -22.12 12.16
CA LEU A 262 -18.86 -22.67 10.99
C LEU A 262 -18.91 -24.20 10.95
N GLY A 263 -18.62 -24.86 12.06
CA GLY A 263 -18.77 -26.30 12.23
C GLY A 263 -19.62 -26.63 13.45
N ASN A 264 -20.92 -26.32 13.39
CA ASN A 264 -22.00 -27.00 14.12
C ASN A 264 -23.33 -26.30 13.83
N SER A 265 -24.00 -26.70 12.74
CA SER A 265 -25.46 -26.65 12.58
C SER A 265 -25.84 -27.46 11.34
N LEU A 266 -25.79 -28.78 11.51
CA LEU A 266 -26.62 -29.74 10.80
C LEU A 266 -27.06 -30.75 11.86
N ILE A 267 -28.09 -30.38 12.64
CA ILE A 267 -29.46 -30.94 12.71
C ILE A 267 -30.25 -29.94 13.57
#